data_AF-K3VQ81-F1
#
_entry.id   AF-K3VQ81-F1
#
_cell.length_a   1.000
_cell.length_b   1.000
_cell.length_c   1.000
_cell.angle_alpha   90.00
_cell.angle_beta   90.00
_cell.angle_gamma   90.00
#
_symmetry.space_group_name_H-M   'P 1'
#
loop_
_entity.id
_entity.type
_entity.pdbx_description
1 polymer ?
#
loop_
_entity_poly.entity_id
_entity_poly.type
_entity_poly.pdbx_seq_one_letter_code
_entity_poly.pdbx_strand_id
1 'polypeptide(L)'
;MIYQKSLRDTQEALKVHINDYYEMLEYLSRWADIPFRVTFQKDLFSNSKMAEIIRYVVERHNVLGEQLSPRYQKLGIRAACPVAGCFLSEKHGRLNYYKLCEPGKGLVGGNEVQISFQCPYHGRHRVRSSSFTDLRRLEANAPSRNLIRIMSNLLDTETHHIRVTGSDYAGLYQEAFLYRPLAEWSVVTGHAAQRTPHILYSPLVVDWSGAKLSKSLYLQGDSYESIKLFGTYGLVGYCKMGKGTGVDNSVRLHALWLEVGKWFEDPKMLFRAYSVEYFHLIMQGKAQMS
;
A
#
# COMPACT_ATOMS: atom_id res chain seq x y z
N MET A 1 -13.89 -3.31 -15.45
CA MET A 1 -12.95 -2.58 -16.33
C MET A 1 -11.57 -3.24 -16.22
N ILE A 2 -10.96 -3.64 -17.35
CA ILE A 2 -9.70 -4.40 -17.41
C ILE A 2 -8.46 -3.48 -17.35
N TYR A 3 -8.56 -2.30 -17.95
CA TYR A 3 -7.50 -1.29 -17.95
C TYR A 3 -7.81 -0.14 -17.03
N GLN A 4 -6.75 0.52 -16.54
CA GLN A 4 -6.84 1.75 -15.76
C GLN A 4 -5.70 2.70 -16.16
N LYS A 5 -5.94 4.02 -16.05
CA LYS A 5 -4.85 4.99 -16.11
C LYS A 5 -3.98 4.89 -14.87
N SER A 6 -2.67 4.94 -15.05
CA SER A 6 -1.71 5.01 -13.96
C SER A 6 -1.91 6.31 -13.18
N LEU A 7 -2.21 6.19 -11.88
CA LEU A 7 -2.34 7.36 -11.00
C LEU A 7 -1.00 8.09 -10.83
N ARG A 8 0.13 7.36 -10.93
CA ARG A 8 1.48 7.94 -10.89
C ARG A 8 1.72 8.86 -12.08
N ASP A 9 1.30 8.42 -13.25
CA ASP A 9 1.60 9.06 -14.53
C ASP A 9 0.47 10.02 -14.97
N THR A 10 -0.55 10.20 -14.12
CA THR A 10 -1.64 11.18 -14.27
C THR A 10 -1.48 12.28 -13.21
N GLN A 11 -0.93 13.43 -13.58
CA GLN A 11 -0.54 14.50 -12.64
C GLN A 11 -1.72 15.03 -11.82
N GLU A 12 -2.91 15.07 -12.40
CA GLU A 12 -4.13 15.61 -11.79
C GLU A 12 -4.60 14.75 -10.62
N ALA A 13 -4.46 13.41 -10.73
CA ALA A 13 -4.96 12.48 -9.72
C ALA A 13 -4.15 12.54 -8.40
N LEU A 14 -2.86 12.84 -8.49
CA LEU A 14 -1.98 13.02 -7.32
C LEU A 14 -2.25 14.36 -6.62
N LYS A 15 -2.38 15.45 -7.39
CA LYS A 15 -2.52 16.81 -6.84
C LYS A 15 -3.76 17.01 -5.96
N VAL A 16 -4.87 16.35 -6.27
CA VAL A 16 -6.16 16.60 -5.61
C VAL A 16 -6.18 16.16 -4.14
N HIS A 17 -5.44 15.11 -3.78
CA HIS A 17 -5.55 14.52 -2.43
C HIS A 17 -4.24 14.49 -1.65
N ILE A 18 -3.08 14.63 -2.30
CA ILE A 18 -1.80 14.42 -1.62
C ILE A 18 -1.46 15.54 -0.63
N ASN A 19 -1.96 16.76 -0.86
CA ASN A 19 -1.72 17.90 0.02
C ASN A 19 -2.33 17.68 1.41
N ASP A 20 -3.54 17.11 1.49
CA ASP A 20 -4.16 16.72 2.77
C ASP A 20 -3.25 15.79 3.58
N TYR A 21 -2.57 14.84 2.91
CA TYR A 21 -1.63 13.94 3.58
C TYR A 21 -0.37 14.66 4.05
N TYR A 22 0.20 15.56 3.24
CA TYR A 22 1.39 16.32 3.62
C TYR A 22 1.12 17.17 4.85
N GLU A 23 0.02 17.93 4.85
CA GLU A 23 -0.35 18.79 5.97
C GLU A 23 -0.54 17.96 7.27
N MET A 24 -1.26 16.84 7.19
CA MET A 24 -1.41 15.93 8.33
C MET A 24 -0.07 15.40 8.84
N LEU A 25 0.80 14.93 7.94
CA LEU A 25 2.10 14.38 8.32
C LEU A 25 3.01 15.45 8.95
N GLU A 26 2.93 16.70 8.50
CA GLU A 26 3.67 17.82 9.11
C GLU A 26 3.20 18.12 10.54
N TYR A 27 1.89 18.04 10.81
CA TYR A 27 1.39 18.15 12.19
C TYR A 27 1.87 16.98 13.06
N LEU A 28 1.68 15.75 12.59
CA LEU A 28 2.09 14.54 13.33
C LEU A 28 3.60 14.52 13.59
N SER A 29 4.41 14.92 12.61
CA SER A 29 5.86 15.01 12.73
C SER A 29 6.29 16.02 13.78
N ARG A 30 5.66 17.21 13.81
CA ARG A 30 5.91 18.24 14.82
C ARG A 30 5.51 17.79 16.23
N TRP A 31 4.37 17.13 16.39
CA TRP A 31 3.91 16.67 17.70
C TRP A 31 4.69 15.48 18.24
N ALA A 32 5.15 14.59 17.35
CA ALA A 32 5.94 13.43 17.72
C ALA A 32 7.44 13.73 17.86
N ASP A 33 7.91 14.87 17.34
CA ASP A 33 9.33 15.17 17.10
C ASP A 33 10.04 14.05 16.30
N ILE A 34 9.34 13.54 15.29
CA ILE A 34 9.84 12.47 14.40
C ILE A 34 9.77 12.97 12.96
N PRO A 35 10.90 13.12 12.25
CA PRO A 35 10.90 13.55 10.86
C PRO A 35 10.29 12.46 9.96
N PHE A 36 9.64 12.88 8.87
CA PHE A 36 9.09 11.96 7.88
C PHE A 36 9.66 12.21 6.49
N ARG A 37 9.68 11.15 5.68
CA ARG A 37 9.99 11.21 4.25
C ARG A 37 8.92 10.48 3.48
N VAL A 38 8.33 11.16 2.49
CA VAL A 38 7.38 10.53 1.57
C VAL A 38 8.15 9.82 0.45
N THR A 39 7.78 8.56 0.23
CA THR A 39 8.31 7.75 -0.88
C THR A 39 7.15 7.14 -1.67
N PHE A 40 7.41 6.87 -2.93
CA PHE A 40 6.45 6.31 -3.87
C PHE A 40 6.86 4.90 -4.28
N GLN A 41 5.95 4.19 -4.94
CA GLN A 41 6.23 2.83 -5.41
C GLN A 41 7.42 2.77 -6.39
N LYS A 42 7.66 3.84 -7.17
CA LYS A 42 8.86 3.95 -8.01
C LYS A 42 10.16 3.90 -7.20
N ASP A 43 10.16 4.41 -5.97
CA ASP A 43 11.33 4.47 -5.09
C ASP A 43 11.61 3.08 -4.49
N LEU A 44 10.55 2.34 -4.12
CA LEU A 44 10.65 0.91 -3.80
C LEU A 44 11.30 0.12 -4.94
N PHE A 45 10.79 0.30 -6.17
CA PHE A 45 11.35 -0.38 -7.35
C PHE A 45 12.70 0.21 -7.83
N SER A 46 13.20 1.25 -7.17
CA SER A 46 14.56 1.78 -7.36
C SER A 46 15.57 1.15 -6.39
N ASN A 47 15.19 0.17 -5.56
CA ASN A 47 16.13 -0.50 -4.67
C ASN A 47 17.15 -1.35 -5.48
N SER A 48 18.42 -1.32 -5.10
CA SER A 48 19.49 -2.07 -5.79
C SER A 48 19.29 -3.58 -5.79
N LYS A 49 18.57 -4.12 -4.80
CA LYS A 49 18.20 -5.54 -4.70
C LYS A 49 16.93 -5.89 -5.50
N MET A 50 16.28 -4.92 -6.13
CA MET A 50 15.00 -5.15 -6.80
C MET A 50 15.12 -6.11 -8.00
N ALA A 51 16.25 -6.10 -8.72
CA ALA A 51 16.47 -7.02 -9.83
C ALA A 51 16.40 -8.49 -9.38
N GLU A 52 16.99 -8.80 -8.22
CA GLU A 52 17.01 -10.13 -7.61
C GLU A 52 15.61 -10.54 -7.09
N ILE A 53 14.91 -9.63 -6.40
CA ILE A 53 13.55 -9.86 -5.92
C ILE A 53 12.60 -10.13 -7.10
N ILE A 54 12.66 -9.30 -8.15
CA ILE A 54 11.81 -9.47 -9.33
C ILE A 54 12.14 -10.75 -10.07
N ARG A 55 13.41 -11.17 -10.13
CA ARG A 55 13.80 -12.47 -10.69
C ARG A 55 13.09 -13.61 -9.96
N TYR A 56 13.20 -13.66 -8.64
CA TYR A 56 12.53 -14.68 -7.83
C TYR A 56 11.01 -14.71 -8.07
N VAL A 57 10.38 -13.52 -8.04
CA VAL A 57 8.94 -13.39 -8.22
C VAL A 57 8.49 -13.83 -9.61
N VAL A 58 9.25 -13.51 -10.66
CA VAL A 58 8.94 -13.90 -12.04
C VAL A 58 9.17 -15.38 -12.28
N GLU A 59 10.24 -15.97 -11.75
CA GLU A 59 10.50 -17.41 -11.86
C GLU A 59 9.38 -18.25 -11.24
N ARG A 60 8.74 -17.73 -10.19
CA ARG A 60 7.65 -18.41 -9.44
C ARG A 60 6.27 -17.83 -9.73
N HIS A 61 6.10 -17.12 -10.85
CA HIS A 61 4.87 -16.38 -11.14
C HIS A 61 3.60 -17.21 -11.16
N ASN A 62 3.67 -18.51 -11.45
CA ASN A 62 2.50 -19.41 -11.42
C ASN A 62 2.03 -19.63 -9.97
N VAL A 63 2.90 -20.15 -9.11
CA VAL A 63 2.59 -20.42 -7.69
C VAL A 63 2.24 -19.14 -6.95
N LEU A 64 3.06 -18.10 -7.09
CA LEU A 64 2.78 -16.80 -6.47
C LEU A 64 1.54 -16.13 -7.06
N GLY A 65 1.21 -16.37 -8.33
CA GLY A 65 0.00 -15.86 -8.97
C GLY A 65 -1.27 -16.46 -8.38
N GLU A 66 -1.29 -17.78 -8.18
CA GLU A 66 -2.37 -18.51 -7.51
C GLU A 66 -2.53 -18.07 -6.07
N GLN A 67 -1.44 -17.88 -5.35
CA GLN A 67 -1.46 -17.48 -3.94
C GLN A 67 -1.83 -16.01 -3.75
N LEU A 68 -1.17 -15.07 -4.43
CA LEU A 68 -1.33 -13.63 -4.19
C LEU A 68 -2.53 -13.02 -4.92
N SER A 69 -3.11 -13.75 -5.87
CA SER A 69 -4.26 -13.30 -6.66
C SER A 69 -5.17 -14.48 -7.04
N PRO A 70 -5.79 -15.18 -6.06
CA PRO A 70 -6.49 -16.45 -6.32
C PRO A 70 -7.57 -16.37 -7.40
N ARG A 71 -8.24 -15.22 -7.51
CA ARG A 71 -9.26 -14.97 -8.54
C ARG A 71 -8.71 -14.99 -9.97
N TYR A 72 -7.47 -14.52 -10.18
CA TYR A 72 -6.91 -14.36 -11.51
C TYR A 72 -5.75 -15.31 -11.79
N GLN A 73 -5.16 -15.90 -10.76
CA GLN A 73 -3.99 -16.79 -10.84
C GLN A 73 -2.83 -16.16 -11.63
N LYS A 74 -2.69 -14.85 -11.50
CA LYS A 74 -1.68 -14.04 -12.17
C LYS A 74 -1.15 -13.00 -11.19
N LEU A 75 0.16 -12.75 -11.24
CA LEU A 75 0.78 -11.72 -10.43
C LEU A 75 0.18 -10.36 -10.78
N GLY A 76 -0.29 -9.63 -9.77
CA GLY A 76 -0.79 -8.27 -9.92
C GLY A 76 0.32 -7.24 -10.10
N ILE A 77 1.33 -7.53 -10.93
CA ILE A 77 2.40 -6.63 -11.35
C ILE A 77 1.96 -5.93 -12.63
N ARG A 78 2.22 -4.63 -12.75
CA ARG A 78 1.84 -3.82 -13.91
C ARG A 78 2.93 -2.83 -14.26
N ALA A 79 2.94 -2.38 -15.50
CA ALA A 79 3.65 -1.20 -15.93
C ALA A 79 2.75 -0.43 -16.89
N ALA A 80 2.73 0.90 -16.76
CA ALA A 80 1.97 1.74 -17.68
C ALA A 80 2.60 1.72 -19.09
N CYS A 81 1.74 1.88 -20.09
CA CYS A 81 2.17 2.10 -21.47
C CYS A 81 3.14 3.29 -21.52
N PRO A 82 4.35 3.14 -22.11
CA PRO A 82 5.36 4.19 -22.12
C PRO A 82 5.07 5.30 -23.14
N VAL A 83 4.08 5.11 -24.04
CA VAL A 83 3.69 6.13 -25.01
C VAL A 83 3.07 7.31 -24.27
N ALA A 84 3.64 8.50 -24.49
CA ALA A 84 3.22 9.73 -23.84
C ALA A 84 1.71 9.97 -24.01
N GLY A 85 1.03 10.34 -22.92
CA GLY A 85 -0.41 10.57 -22.90
C GLY A 85 -1.28 9.32 -22.79
N CYS A 86 -0.73 8.11 -22.97
CA CYS A 86 -1.50 6.87 -22.83
C CYS A 86 -1.62 6.42 -21.36
N PHE A 87 -0.49 6.04 -20.75
CA PHE A 87 -0.38 5.61 -19.35
C PHE A 87 -1.37 4.54 -18.88
N LEU A 88 -1.96 3.77 -19.81
CA LEU A 88 -2.84 2.67 -19.47
C LEU A 88 -2.03 1.47 -18.98
N SER A 89 -2.59 0.78 -17.99
CA SER A 89 -2.07 -0.48 -17.46
C SER A 89 -3.22 -1.47 -17.26
N GLU A 90 -2.97 -2.74 -17.56
CA GLU A 90 -3.91 -3.80 -17.20
C GLU A 90 -3.90 -4.00 -15.69
N LYS A 91 -5.07 -4.04 -15.07
CA LYS A 91 -5.20 -3.92 -13.61
C LYS A 91 -4.76 -5.18 -12.85
N HIS A 92 -4.88 -6.35 -13.47
CA HIS A 92 -4.83 -7.64 -12.78
C HIS A 92 -3.65 -8.53 -13.21
N GLY A 93 -2.77 -8.05 -14.08
CA GLY A 93 -1.65 -8.79 -14.66
C GLY A 93 -2.06 -9.93 -15.61
N ARG A 94 -3.32 -9.96 -16.06
CA ARG A 94 -3.90 -11.08 -16.84
C ARG A 94 -3.25 -11.31 -18.19
N LEU A 95 -2.75 -10.23 -18.78
CA LEU A 95 -2.13 -10.22 -20.11
C LEU A 95 -0.60 -10.16 -20.04
N ASN A 96 -0.03 -10.31 -18.84
CA ASN A 96 1.40 -10.30 -18.66
C ASN A 96 2.00 -11.58 -19.22
N TYR A 97 3.15 -11.44 -19.88
CA TYR A 97 3.96 -12.56 -20.35
C TYR A 97 5.34 -12.50 -19.71
N TYR A 98 5.74 -13.62 -19.10
CA TYR A 98 6.99 -13.76 -18.37
C TYR A 98 7.96 -14.61 -19.19
N LYS A 99 9.18 -14.10 -19.40
CA LYS A 99 10.25 -14.82 -20.09
C LYS A 99 11.48 -14.87 -19.21
N LEU A 100 12.02 -16.07 -19.03
CA LEU A 100 13.38 -16.29 -18.54
C LEU A 100 14.32 -16.17 -19.76
N CYS A 101 15.25 -15.23 -19.70
CA CYS A 101 16.27 -15.03 -20.71
C CYS A 101 17.58 -15.64 -20.20
N GLU A 102 18.40 -16.16 -21.13
CA GLU A 102 19.73 -16.64 -20.79
C GLU A 102 20.56 -15.52 -20.11
N PRO A 103 21.55 -15.89 -19.27
CA PRO A 103 22.38 -14.91 -18.59
C PRO A 103 23.04 -13.97 -19.60
N GLY A 104 22.68 -12.69 -19.55
CA GLY A 104 23.41 -11.66 -20.28
C GLY A 104 24.85 -11.57 -19.76
N LYS A 105 25.82 -11.38 -20.67
CA LYS A 105 27.21 -11.09 -20.29
C LYS A 105 27.23 -9.89 -19.33
N GLY A 106 27.59 -10.13 -18.06
CA GLY A 106 27.66 -9.09 -17.02
C GLY A 106 26.68 -9.23 -15.85
N LEU A 107 25.76 -10.21 -15.87
CA LEU A 107 24.93 -10.51 -14.70
C LEU A 107 25.67 -11.42 -13.72
N VAL A 108 26.08 -10.86 -12.58
CA VAL A 108 26.49 -11.65 -11.42
C VAL A 108 25.22 -12.23 -10.78
N GLY A 109 25.03 -13.54 -10.86
CA GLY A 109 24.05 -14.27 -10.04
C GLY A 109 22.64 -14.47 -10.62
N GLY A 110 22.51 -14.96 -11.86
CA GLY A 110 21.28 -15.62 -12.33
C GLY A 110 20.75 -15.18 -13.69
N ASN A 111 19.66 -15.81 -14.12
CA ASN A 111 18.98 -15.52 -15.39
C ASN A 111 18.40 -14.10 -15.42
N GLU A 112 18.39 -13.48 -16.60
CA GLU A 112 17.63 -12.25 -16.81
C GLU A 112 16.14 -12.59 -16.90
N VAL A 113 15.28 -11.75 -16.32
CA VAL A 113 13.83 -11.90 -16.50
C VAL A 113 13.25 -10.71 -17.25
N GLN A 114 12.31 -11.00 -18.14
CA GLN A 114 11.56 -10.02 -18.90
C GLN A 114 10.07 -10.18 -18.61
N ILE A 115 9.41 -9.07 -18.26
CA ILE A 115 7.96 -8.98 -18.15
C ILE A 115 7.44 -8.19 -19.35
N SER A 116 6.50 -8.76 -20.09
CA SER A 116 5.83 -8.08 -21.20
C SER A 116 4.40 -7.73 -20.80
N PHE A 117 3.99 -6.52 -21.11
CA PHE A 117 2.66 -5.96 -20.83
C PHE A 117 1.96 -5.60 -22.14
N GLN A 118 0.64 -5.58 -22.14
CA GLN A 118 -0.19 -5.23 -23.30
C GLN A 118 -0.86 -3.88 -23.10
N CYS A 119 -0.71 -2.98 -24.07
CA CYS A 119 -1.56 -1.80 -24.23
C CYS A 119 -2.61 -2.08 -25.32
N PRO A 120 -3.89 -1.71 -25.13
CA PRO A 120 -4.91 -1.94 -26.14
C PRO A 120 -4.73 -1.09 -27.40
N TYR A 121 -3.99 0.03 -27.31
CA TYR A 121 -3.77 0.95 -28.43
C TYR A 121 -2.37 0.86 -29.05
N HIS A 122 -1.35 0.59 -28.24
CA HIS A 122 0.06 0.68 -28.67
C HIS A 122 0.79 -0.69 -28.67
N GLY A 123 0.07 -1.78 -28.44
CA GLY A 123 0.66 -3.12 -28.47
C GLY A 123 1.50 -3.46 -27.24
N ARG A 124 2.47 -4.37 -27.41
CA ARG A 124 3.29 -4.91 -26.31
C ARG A 124 4.46 -4.00 -25.95
N HIS A 125 4.70 -3.82 -24.66
CA HIS A 125 5.92 -3.21 -24.13
C HIS A 125 6.51 -4.06 -23.01
N ARG A 126 7.78 -3.81 -22.63
CA ARG A 126 8.55 -4.72 -21.78
C ARG A 126 9.26 -3.98 -20.64
N VAL A 127 9.58 -4.74 -19.61
CA VAL A 127 10.48 -4.38 -18.50
C VAL A 127 11.48 -5.52 -18.35
N ARG A 128 12.76 -5.18 -18.27
CA ARG A 128 13.86 -6.14 -18.01
C ARG A 128 14.42 -5.94 -16.61
N SER A 129 14.76 -7.04 -15.92
CA SER A 129 15.37 -6.98 -14.59
C SER A 129 16.78 -6.40 -14.57
N SER A 130 17.48 -6.42 -15.71
CA SER A 130 18.80 -5.82 -15.90
C SER A 130 18.76 -4.29 -16.01
N SER A 131 17.59 -3.72 -16.28
CA SER A 131 17.42 -2.29 -16.53
C SER A 131 16.80 -1.59 -15.32
N PHE A 132 17.60 -0.77 -14.65
CA PHE A 132 17.14 0.05 -13.53
C PHE A 132 15.97 0.95 -13.91
N THR A 133 16.04 1.59 -15.09
CA THR A 133 14.97 2.47 -15.59
C THR A 133 13.68 1.70 -15.85
N ASP A 134 13.77 0.46 -16.31
CA ASP A 134 12.60 -0.40 -16.51
C ASP A 134 11.98 -0.86 -15.20
N LEU A 135 12.79 -1.28 -14.23
CA LEU A 135 12.29 -1.73 -12.92
C LEU A 135 11.48 -0.63 -12.24
N ARG A 136 11.93 0.63 -12.29
CA ARG A 136 11.23 1.79 -11.72
C ARG A 136 9.83 2.03 -12.28
N ARG A 137 9.54 1.50 -13.47
CA ARG A 137 8.22 1.62 -14.10
C ARG A 137 7.21 0.67 -13.49
N LEU A 138 7.66 -0.40 -12.83
CA LEU A 138 6.78 -1.39 -12.22
C LEU A 138 5.91 -0.77 -11.12
N GLU A 139 4.71 -1.30 -11.04
CA GLU A 139 3.79 -1.16 -9.94
C GLU A 139 3.24 -2.56 -9.60
N ALA A 140 2.67 -2.67 -8.41
CA ALA A 140 2.13 -3.93 -7.90
C ALA A 140 0.87 -3.67 -7.08
N ASN A 141 -0.10 -4.59 -7.17
CA ASN A 141 -1.30 -4.62 -6.35
C ASN A 141 -0.94 -4.80 -4.86
N ALA A 142 -1.92 -4.65 -3.96
CA ALA A 142 -1.65 -4.63 -2.52
C ALA A 142 -0.93 -5.89 -2.00
N PRO A 143 -1.36 -7.14 -2.34
CA PRO A 143 -0.64 -8.35 -1.93
C PRO A 143 0.80 -8.42 -2.47
N SER A 144 0.99 -8.27 -3.79
CA SER A 144 2.31 -8.41 -4.42
C SER A 144 3.27 -7.31 -3.96
N ARG A 145 2.78 -6.06 -3.86
CA ARG A 145 3.56 -4.94 -3.32
C ARG A 145 3.98 -5.19 -1.88
N ASN A 146 3.10 -5.79 -1.08
CA ASN A 146 3.42 -6.08 0.30
C ASN A 146 4.58 -7.07 0.41
N LEU A 147 4.50 -8.20 -0.31
CA LEU A 147 5.57 -9.20 -0.35
C LEU A 147 6.89 -8.61 -0.82
N ILE A 148 6.89 -7.93 -1.99
CA ILE A 148 8.10 -7.33 -2.59
C ILE A 148 8.75 -6.31 -1.63
N ARG A 149 7.94 -5.47 -0.98
CA ARG A 149 8.46 -4.49 -0.01
C ARG A 149 9.09 -5.17 1.20
N ILE A 150 8.46 -6.20 1.75
CA ILE A 150 9.02 -6.89 2.91
C ILE A 150 10.30 -7.66 2.55
N MET A 151 10.35 -8.31 1.38
CA MET A 151 11.60 -8.89 0.86
C MET A 151 12.71 -7.82 0.79
N SER A 152 12.41 -6.65 0.22
CA SER A 152 13.37 -5.54 0.13
C SER A 152 13.84 -5.06 1.51
N ASN A 153 12.94 -4.93 2.48
CA ASN A 153 13.27 -4.50 3.83
C ASN A 153 14.12 -5.54 4.58
N LEU A 154 13.88 -6.83 4.34
CA LEU A 154 14.64 -7.91 4.97
C LEU A 154 16.01 -8.15 4.31
N LEU A 155 16.24 -7.61 3.12
CA LEU A 155 17.58 -7.56 2.51
C LEU A 155 18.41 -6.36 2.98
N ASP A 156 17.79 -5.37 3.60
CA ASP A 156 18.48 -4.25 4.23
C ASP A 156 18.93 -4.67 5.64
N THR A 157 20.24 -4.74 5.86
CA THR A 157 20.86 -5.12 7.15
C THR A 157 21.16 -3.94 8.04
N GLU A 158 21.12 -2.72 7.50
CA GLU A 158 21.53 -1.50 8.20
C GLU A 158 20.36 -0.81 8.90
N THR A 159 19.13 -1.13 8.50
CA THR A 159 17.91 -0.50 9.02
C THR A 159 16.99 -1.52 9.67
N HIS A 160 16.51 -1.21 10.89
CA HIS A 160 15.42 -1.96 11.50
C HIS A 160 14.06 -1.45 11.00
N HIS A 161 13.47 -2.20 10.07
CA HIS A 161 12.20 -1.83 9.44
C HIS A 161 10.99 -2.25 10.29
N ILE A 162 10.23 -1.27 10.77
CA ILE A 162 8.92 -1.50 11.42
C ILE A 162 7.82 -1.01 10.49
N ARG A 163 6.82 -1.85 10.23
CA ARG A 163 5.63 -1.48 9.46
C ARG A 163 4.43 -1.30 10.37
N VAL A 164 3.83 -0.12 10.34
CA VAL A 164 2.50 0.12 10.92
C VAL A 164 1.44 0.02 9.83
N THR A 165 0.39 -0.79 10.03
CA THR A 165 -0.69 -0.99 9.04
C THR A 165 -2.00 -1.30 9.75
N GLY A 166 -3.14 -1.15 9.07
CA GLY A 166 -4.43 -1.53 9.66
C GLY A 166 -4.53 -3.03 9.96
N SER A 167 -5.27 -3.38 11.00
CA SER A 167 -5.57 -4.77 11.40
C SER A 167 -6.39 -5.55 10.36
N ASP A 168 -6.89 -4.90 9.29
CA ASP A 168 -7.46 -5.60 8.13
C ASP A 168 -6.43 -6.42 7.36
N TYR A 169 -5.14 -6.17 7.58
CA TYR A 169 -4.08 -7.02 7.08
C TYR A 169 -3.80 -8.21 8.01
N ALA A 170 -4.17 -8.16 9.29
CA ALA A 170 -3.75 -9.15 10.28
C ALA A 170 -4.34 -10.57 10.04
N GLY A 171 -3.86 -11.52 10.83
CA GLY A 171 -4.36 -12.90 10.81
C GLY A 171 -4.11 -13.61 9.48
N LEU A 172 -5.15 -14.30 8.98
CA LEU A 172 -5.04 -15.18 7.81
C LEU A 172 -4.59 -14.42 6.54
N TYR A 173 -4.91 -13.14 6.41
CA TYR A 173 -4.49 -12.35 5.25
C TYR A 173 -2.96 -12.26 5.17
N GLN A 174 -2.28 -11.87 6.25
CA GLN A 174 -0.80 -11.79 6.26
C GLN A 174 -0.15 -13.17 6.26
N GLU A 175 -0.76 -14.15 6.94
CA GLU A 175 -0.28 -15.53 6.89
C GLU A 175 -0.24 -16.04 5.45
N ALA A 176 -1.35 -15.93 4.72
CA ALA A 176 -1.48 -16.45 3.37
C ALA A 176 -0.69 -15.63 2.33
N PHE A 177 -0.72 -14.30 2.40
CA PHE A 177 -0.16 -13.44 1.34
C PHE A 177 1.22 -12.84 1.66
N LEU A 178 1.73 -13.02 2.88
CA LEU A 178 3.07 -12.54 3.26
C LEU A 178 3.93 -13.63 3.89
N TYR A 179 3.56 -14.19 5.04
CA TYR A 179 4.47 -15.04 5.81
C TYR A 179 4.82 -16.34 5.08
N ARG A 180 3.83 -17.06 4.53
CA ARG A 180 4.09 -18.27 3.74
C ARG A 180 5.01 -18.05 2.52
N PRO A 181 4.71 -17.12 1.59
CA PRO A 181 5.58 -16.93 0.42
C PRO A 181 6.94 -16.32 0.80
N LEU A 182 7.03 -15.61 1.93
CA LEU A 182 8.29 -15.08 2.45
C LEU A 182 9.18 -16.18 3.06
N ALA A 183 8.59 -17.12 3.79
CA ALA A 183 9.29 -18.29 4.32
C ALA A 183 9.85 -19.15 3.17
N GLU A 184 9.04 -19.43 2.15
CA GLU A 184 9.49 -20.15 0.95
C GLU A 184 10.65 -19.40 0.26
N TRP A 185 10.52 -18.09 0.07
CA TRP A 185 11.58 -17.27 -0.50
C TRP A 185 12.88 -17.36 0.29
N SER A 186 12.80 -17.23 1.62
CA SER A 186 13.96 -17.31 2.49
C SER A 186 14.65 -18.67 2.39
N VAL A 187 13.88 -19.76 2.40
CA VAL A 187 14.41 -21.13 2.26
C VAL A 187 15.09 -21.34 0.91
N VAL A 188 14.45 -20.92 -0.18
CA VAL A 188 14.96 -21.12 -1.54
C VAL A 188 16.21 -20.30 -1.83
N THR A 189 16.26 -19.07 -1.34
CA THR A 189 17.33 -18.12 -1.69
C THR A 189 18.44 -18.05 -0.64
N GLY A 190 18.20 -18.55 0.57
CA GLY A 190 19.06 -18.34 1.73
C GLY A 190 19.02 -16.89 2.25
N HIS A 191 18.25 -16.00 1.63
CA HIS A 191 18.14 -14.62 2.07
C HIS A 191 17.29 -14.50 3.33
N ALA A 192 17.63 -13.50 4.15
CA ALA A 192 16.88 -13.15 5.35
C ALA A 192 16.65 -14.36 6.30
N ALA A 193 17.56 -15.33 6.30
CA ALA A 193 17.50 -16.47 7.20
C ALA A 193 17.37 -15.97 8.65
N GLN A 194 16.38 -16.49 9.38
CA GLN A 194 16.06 -16.10 10.76
C GLN A 194 15.59 -14.64 10.95
N ARG A 195 15.29 -13.91 9.87
CA ARG A 195 14.72 -12.56 9.96
C ARG A 195 13.23 -12.59 9.64
N THR A 196 12.43 -11.95 10.48
CA THR A 196 10.99 -11.80 10.27
C THR A 196 10.60 -10.33 10.20
N PRO A 197 9.58 -9.97 9.41
CA PRO A 197 9.11 -8.59 9.36
C PRO A 197 8.51 -8.18 10.72
N HIS A 198 8.87 -6.99 11.20
CA HIS A 198 8.23 -6.38 12.36
C HIS A 198 7.01 -5.58 11.88
N ILE A 199 5.81 -6.03 12.24
CA ILE A 199 4.54 -5.41 11.81
C ILE A 199 3.68 -5.11 13.03
N LEU A 200 3.29 -3.84 13.19
CA LEU A 200 2.33 -3.37 14.17
C LEU A 200 0.99 -3.10 13.49
N TYR A 201 -0.09 -3.56 14.11
CA TYR A 201 -1.43 -3.41 13.58
C TYR A 201 -2.19 -2.33 14.33
N SER A 202 -2.68 -1.33 13.61
CA SER A 202 -3.61 -0.35 14.19
C SER A 202 -5.02 -0.94 14.25
N PRO A 203 -5.80 -0.61 15.30
CA PRO A 203 -7.23 -0.88 15.38
C PRO A 203 -8.01 -0.55 14.09
N LEU A 204 -9.05 -1.34 13.82
CA LEU A 204 -9.99 -1.06 12.72
C LEU A 204 -10.90 0.10 13.10
N VAL A 205 -11.16 1.01 12.15
CA VAL A 205 -12.24 2.00 12.26
C VAL A 205 -13.43 1.54 11.44
N VAL A 206 -14.57 1.37 12.10
CA VAL A 206 -15.80 0.78 11.52
C VAL A 206 -16.97 1.75 11.58
N ASP A 207 -17.92 1.60 10.66
CA ASP A 207 -19.20 2.31 10.72
C ASP A 207 -20.18 1.62 11.68
N TRP A 208 -21.40 2.17 11.77
CA TRP A 208 -22.49 1.65 12.61
C TRP A 208 -22.85 0.18 12.34
N SER A 209 -22.55 -0.35 11.15
CA SER A 209 -22.81 -1.74 10.78
C SER A 209 -21.66 -2.69 11.15
N GLY A 210 -20.56 -2.14 11.67
CA GLY A 210 -19.31 -2.88 11.89
C GLY A 210 -18.46 -3.03 10.63
N ALA A 211 -18.87 -2.43 9.50
CA ALA A 211 -18.10 -2.47 8.27
C ALA A 211 -16.93 -1.48 8.33
N LYS A 212 -15.76 -1.90 7.82
CA LYS A 212 -14.60 -1.01 7.71
C LYS A 212 -14.95 0.19 6.83
N LEU A 213 -14.62 1.39 7.31
CA LEU A 213 -14.75 2.61 6.52
C LEU A 213 -13.90 2.49 5.23
N SER A 214 -14.57 2.48 4.08
CA SER A 214 -13.90 2.32 2.79
C SER A 214 -13.37 3.65 2.27
N LYS A 215 -12.35 3.61 1.40
CA LYS A 215 -11.88 4.85 0.75
C LYS A 215 -13.03 5.40 -0.09
N SER A 216 -13.34 6.68 0.08
CA SER A 216 -14.31 7.41 -0.72
C SER A 216 -14.07 7.31 -2.23
N LEU A 217 -12.83 7.05 -2.65
CA LEU A 217 -12.44 6.77 -4.04
C LEU A 217 -13.11 5.51 -4.64
N TYR A 218 -13.56 4.56 -3.82
CA TYR A 218 -14.23 3.33 -4.26
C TYR A 218 -15.75 3.40 -4.16
N LEU A 219 -16.28 4.57 -3.85
CA LEU A 219 -17.69 4.79 -3.61
C LEU A 219 -18.36 5.33 -4.88
N GLN A 220 -19.41 4.64 -5.30
CA GLN A 220 -20.30 5.07 -6.38
C GLN A 220 -21.67 5.39 -5.77
N GLY A 221 -22.26 6.52 -6.16
CA GLY A 221 -23.61 6.92 -5.73
C GLY A 221 -23.71 7.35 -4.26
N ASP A 222 -24.84 7.01 -3.64
CA ASP A 222 -25.27 7.46 -2.31
C ASP A 222 -24.60 6.72 -1.13
N SER A 223 -23.55 5.96 -1.41
CA SER A 223 -22.72 5.32 -0.38
C SER A 223 -22.11 6.39 0.53
N TYR A 224 -22.66 6.49 1.75
CA TYR A 224 -22.47 7.49 2.83
C TYR A 224 -23.63 8.46 3.10
N GLU A 225 -24.83 8.23 2.59
CA GLU A 225 -26.03 8.89 3.14
C GLU A 225 -26.17 8.66 4.64
N SER A 226 -25.96 7.43 5.11
CA SER A 226 -25.96 7.10 6.55
C SER A 226 -24.95 7.93 7.34
N ILE A 227 -23.71 8.06 6.85
CA ILE A 227 -22.66 8.87 7.51
C ILE A 227 -23.03 10.37 7.53
N LYS A 228 -23.68 10.88 6.48
CA LYS A 228 -24.19 12.26 6.48
C LYS A 228 -25.34 12.40 7.49
N LEU A 229 -26.26 11.45 7.51
CA LEU A 229 -27.42 11.43 8.40
C LEU A 229 -27.00 11.36 9.88
N PHE A 230 -25.94 10.63 10.20
CA PHE A 230 -25.36 10.58 11.54
C PHE A 230 -24.41 11.76 11.86
N GLY A 231 -24.23 12.71 10.95
CA GLY A 231 -23.36 13.89 11.17
C GLY A 231 -21.86 13.58 11.20
N THR A 232 -21.45 12.35 10.89
CA THR A 232 -20.06 11.88 10.99
C THR A 232 -19.25 12.09 9.71
N TYR A 233 -19.81 12.81 8.72
CA TYR A 233 -19.19 13.06 7.41
C TYR A 233 -17.81 13.76 7.48
N GLY A 234 -17.49 14.47 8.56
CA GLY A 234 -16.17 15.04 8.76
C GLY A 234 -15.04 14.00 8.80
N LEU A 235 -15.33 12.75 9.19
CA LEU A 235 -14.34 11.68 9.35
C LEU A 235 -14.01 10.92 8.06
N VAL A 236 -14.71 11.19 6.96
CA VAL A 236 -14.43 10.52 5.67
C VAL A 236 -13.26 11.15 4.90
N GLY A 237 -12.64 12.21 5.43
CA GLY A 237 -11.43 12.81 4.87
C GLY A 237 -10.98 14.08 5.62
N TYR A 238 -9.67 14.31 5.64
CA TYR A 238 -9.05 15.43 6.36
C TYR A 238 -9.64 16.79 5.99
N CYS A 239 -9.74 17.10 4.69
CA CYS A 239 -10.34 18.35 4.20
C CYS A 239 -11.82 18.53 4.57
N LYS A 240 -12.51 17.50 5.09
CA LYS A 240 -13.91 17.56 5.54
C LYS A 240 -14.03 17.74 7.04
N MET A 241 -12.95 17.56 7.82
CA MET A 241 -13.03 17.56 9.28
C MET A 241 -13.57 18.87 9.84
N GLY A 242 -13.13 20.04 9.38
CA GLY A 242 -13.54 21.35 9.89
C GLY A 242 -14.73 22.00 9.16
N LYS A 243 -15.18 21.42 8.04
CA LYS A 243 -16.19 22.05 7.16
C LYS A 243 -17.50 22.34 7.91
N GLY A 244 -17.94 23.60 7.83
CA GLY A 244 -19.23 24.05 8.39
C GLY A 244 -19.24 24.26 9.92
N THR A 245 -18.09 24.17 10.59
CA THR A 245 -18.03 24.26 12.07
C THR A 245 -17.20 25.42 12.61
N GLY A 246 -16.46 26.13 11.75
CA GLY A 246 -15.55 27.21 12.16
C GLY A 246 -14.31 26.73 12.95
N VAL A 247 -14.18 25.43 13.22
CA VAL A 247 -13.04 24.82 13.92
C VAL A 247 -12.01 24.36 12.90
N ASP A 248 -10.76 24.76 13.13
CA ASP A 248 -9.61 24.38 12.30
C ASP A 248 -9.37 22.86 12.30
N ASN A 249 -8.93 22.31 11.15
CA ASN A 249 -8.65 20.88 11.02
C ASN A 249 -7.56 20.40 11.98
N SER A 250 -6.56 21.23 12.26
CA SER A 250 -5.44 20.91 13.15
C SER A 250 -5.89 20.67 14.59
N VAL A 251 -6.88 21.41 15.08
CA VAL A 251 -7.46 21.24 16.42
C VAL A 251 -8.13 19.87 16.53
N ARG A 252 -8.92 19.50 15.52
CA ARG A 252 -9.60 18.20 15.48
C ARG A 252 -8.61 17.04 15.33
N LEU A 253 -7.59 17.22 14.49
CA LEU A 253 -6.52 16.25 14.32
C LEU A 253 -5.72 16.07 15.63
N HIS A 254 -5.47 17.15 16.36
CA HIS A 254 -4.79 17.10 17.66
C HIS A 254 -5.60 16.34 18.71
N ALA A 255 -6.93 16.49 18.73
CA ALA A 255 -7.80 15.68 19.59
C ALA A 255 -7.68 14.18 19.29
N LEU A 256 -7.65 13.80 18.00
CA LEU A 256 -7.40 12.40 17.59
C LEU A 256 -5.99 11.93 17.98
N TRP A 257 -4.98 12.78 17.84
CA TRP A 257 -3.59 12.48 18.25
C TRP A 257 -3.50 12.14 19.74
N LEU A 258 -4.06 13.00 20.60
CA LEU A 258 -4.08 12.77 22.05
C LEU A 258 -4.82 11.47 22.40
N GLU A 259 -5.93 11.19 21.72
CA GLU A 259 -6.70 9.97 21.96
C GLU A 259 -5.94 8.70 21.56
N VAL A 260 -5.28 8.70 20.40
CA VAL A 260 -4.46 7.57 19.95
C VAL A 260 -3.21 7.41 20.83
N GLY A 261 -2.67 8.50 21.38
CA GLY A 261 -1.55 8.46 22.32
C GLY A 261 -1.83 7.59 23.54
N LYS A 262 -3.06 7.63 24.07
CA LYS A 262 -3.50 6.80 25.21
C LYS A 262 -3.40 5.30 24.93
N TRP A 263 -3.42 4.89 23.66
CA TRP A 263 -3.37 3.46 23.31
C TRP A 263 -2.04 2.80 23.69
N PHE A 264 -0.97 3.59 23.83
CA PHE A 264 0.32 3.12 24.30
C PHE A 264 0.37 2.98 25.82
N GLU A 265 -0.38 3.80 26.56
CA GLU A 265 -0.51 3.74 28.02
C GLU A 265 -1.45 2.59 28.45
N ASP A 266 -2.48 2.32 27.65
CA ASP A 266 -3.44 1.25 27.86
C ASP A 266 -3.50 0.30 26.66
N PRO A 267 -2.61 -0.71 26.58
CA PRO A 267 -2.47 -1.58 25.42
C PRO A 267 -3.75 -2.32 25.01
N LYS A 268 -4.73 -2.50 25.91
CA LYS A 268 -6.03 -3.12 25.56
C LYS A 268 -6.81 -2.29 24.53
N MET A 269 -6.45 -1.02 24.33
CA MET A 269 -6.96 -0.16 23.26
C MET A 269 -6.50 -0.61 21.86
N LEU A 270 -5.34 -1.28 21.74
CA LEU A 270 -4.83 -1.77 20.45
C LEU A 270 -5.56 -3.02 19.94
N PHE A 271 -6.29 -3.73 20.80
CA PHE A 271 -6.90 -5.03 20.50
C PHE A 271 -8.43 -4.99 20.35
N ARG A 272 -8.97 -3.86 19.85
CA ARG A 272 -10.41 -3.69 19.58
C ARG A 272 -10.66 -2.91 18.29
N ALA A 273 -11.92 -2.83 17.87
CA ALA A 273 -12.35 -1.92 16.81
C ALA A 273 -12.95 -0.64 17.42
N TYR A 274 -12.89 0.47 16.68
CA TYR A 274 -13.46 1.76 17.06
C TYR A 274 -14.50 2.21 16.05
N SER A 275 -15.62 2.74 16.51
CA SER A 275 -16.61 3.31 15.60
C SER A 275 -16.21 4.70 15.10
N VAL A 276 -16.72 5.09 13.95
CA VAL A 276 -16.64 6.47 13.45
C VAL A 276 -17.28 7.43 14.45
N GLU A 277 -18.39 7.06 15.08
CA GLU A 277 -19.10 7.84 16.09
C GLU A 277 -18.22 8.13 17.32
N TYR A 278 -17.40 7.17 17.75
CA TYR A 278 -16.45 7.37 18.85
C TYR A 278 -15.47 8.51 18.54
N PHE A 279 -14.81 8.44 17.39
CA PHE A 279 -13.88 9.50 16.98
C PHE A 279 -14.57 10.83 16.71
N HIS A 280 -15.84 10.80 16.30
CA HIS A 280 -16.62 12.02 16.14
C HIS A 280 -16.83 12.73 17.47
N LEU A 281 -17.16 11.99 18.54
CA LEU A 281 -17.29 12.54 19.89
C LEU A 281 -15.96 13.10 20.42
N ILE A 282 -14.85 12.42 20.14
CA ILE A 282 -13.50 12.89 20.47
C ILE A 282 -13.22 14.23 19.80
N MET A 283 -13.46 14.34 18.49
CA MET A 283 -13.26 15.58 17.74
C MET A 283 -14.16 16.73 18.19
N GLN A 284 -15.33 16.43 18.78
CA GLN A 284 -16.22 17.43 19.36
C GLN A 284 -15.85 17.83 20.79
N GLY A 285 -14.86 17.18 21.42
CA GLY A 285 -14.54 17.37 22.84
C GLY A 285 -15.64 16.84 23.78
N LYS A 286 -16.47 15.90 23.31
CA LYS A 286 -17.64 15.38 24.05
C LYS A 286 -17.50 13.95 24.55
N ALA A 287 -16.39 13.28 24.27
CA ALA A 287 -16.15 11.96 24.82
C ALA A 287 -15.79 12.06 26.32
N GLN A 288 -16.71 11.69 27.20
CA GLN A 288 -16.38 11.40 28.60
C GLN A 288 -15.94 9.93 28.71
N MET A 289 -14.85 9.72 29.45
CA MET A 289 -14.25 8.41 29.66
C MET A 289 -15.23 7.47 30.38
N SER A 290 -15.47 6.29 29.78
CA SER A 290 -15.97 5.10 30.47
C SER A 290 -14.83 4.12 30.69
#